data_AF-A0A137R0Z3-F1
#
_entry.id   AF-A0A137R0Z3-F1
#
_cell.length_a   1.000
_cell.length_b   1.000
_cell.length_c   1.000
_cell.angle_alpha   90.00
_cell.angle_beta   90.00
_cell.angle_gamma   90.00
#
_symmetry.space_group_name_H-M   'P 1'
#
loop_
_entity.id
_entity.type
_entity.pdbx_description
1 polymer ?
#
loop_
_entity_poly.entity_id
_entity_poly.type
_entity_poly.pdbx_seq_one_letter_code
_entity_poly.pdbx_strand_id
1 'polypeptide(L)'
;MLPLRVWTHTYWHRAFRKACYDAKVHRANMKGIVGNVHEGAFSIVVNDGYEDDVDEGDVIWYTGAGGQENRFGGSEPQKTHQDFGHVSNRTLLRNTQTRHPVRVIRGSKDFKWGPFRGYRYDGLYDVTNVST
;
A
#
# COMPACT_ATOMS: atom_id res chain seq x y z
N MET A 1 -0.87 -3.57 -37.40
CA MET A 1 0.27 -3.73 -36.47
C MET A 1 0.34 -2.47 -35.63
N LEU A 2 0.38 -2.61 -34.29
CA LEU A 2 0.74 -1.66 -33.22
C LEU A 2 -0.17 -1.90 -31.99
N PRO A 3 0.32 -2.45 -30.87
CA PRO A 3 -0.43 -2.39 -29.62
C PRO A 3 -0.13 -1.05 -28.93
N LEU A 4 -1.17 -0.25 -28.71
CA LEU A 4 -1.11 0.87 -27.77
C LEU A 4 -1.27 0.32 -26.35
N ARG A 5 -0.25 0.47 -25.50
CA ARG A 5 -0.35 0.27 -24.05
C ARG A 5 0.03 1.58 -23.36
N VAL A 6 -0.93 2.21 -22.71
CA VAL A 6 -0.67 3.34 -21.81
C VAL A 6 -0.48 2.75 -20.42
N TRP A 7 0.77 2.61 -19.97
CA TRP A 7 1.11 2.38 -18.56
C TRP A 7 1.96 3.57 -18.10
N THR A 8 1.34 4.67 -17.67
CA THR A 8 2.07 5.82 -17.12
C THR A 8 2.52 5.50 -15.69
N HIS A 9 3.59 4.71 -15.56
CA HIS A 9 4.33 4.63 -14.30
C HIS A 9 4.91 6.02 -14.02
N THR A 10 4.51 6.63 -12.91
CA THR A 10 5.12 7.87 -12.44
C THR A 10 6.18 7.51 -11.41
N TYR A 11 7.42 7.93 -11.67
CA TYR A 11 8.57 7.66 -10.84
C TYR A 11 8.95 8.87 -10.01
N TRP A 12 9.15 8.67 -8.70
CA TRP A 12 9.71 9.69 -7.82
C TRP A 12 11.11 9.26 -7.36
N HIS A 13 12.13 9.86 -7.97
CA HIS A 13 13.53 9.56 -7.67
C HIS A 13 14.00 10.00 -6.29
N ARG A 14 13.26 10.89 -5.61
CA ARG A 14 13.56 11.30 -4.23
C ARG A 14 12.95 10.27 -3.28
N ALA A 15 13.75 9.75 -2.35
CA ALA A 15 13.41 8.65 -1.44
C ALA A 15 12.34 8.97 -0.37
N PHE A 16 11.55 10.02 -0.55
CA PHE A 16 10.65 10.53 0.47
C PHE A 16 9.19 10.38 0.06
N ARG A 17 8.40 9.85 1.00
CA ARG A 17 6.94 9.74 0.94
C ARG A 17 6.25 11.08 0.68
N LYS A 18 6.93 12.21 0.94
CA LYS A 18 6.46 13.56 0.62
C LYS A 18 6.18 13.74 -0.88
N ALA A 19 6.97 13.15 -1.78
CA ALA A 19 6.72 13.27 -3.22
C ALA A 19 5.38 12.62 -3.62
N CYS A 20 5.06 11.47 -3.03
CA CYS A 20 3.76 10.81 -3.20
C CYS A 20 2.60 11.63 -2.60
N TYR A 21 2.84 12.31 -1.47
CA TYR A 21 1.89 13.22 -0.85
C TYR A 21 1.59 14.42 -1.76
N ASP A 22 2.63 15.11 -2.22
CA ASP A 22 2.52 16.30 -3.07
C ASP A 22 1.83 15.97 -4.40
N ALA A 23 2.13 14.79 -4.97
CA ALA A 23 1.46 14.26 -6.17
C ALA A 23 0.04 13.73 -5.91
N LYS A 24 -0.43 13.75 -4.66
CA LYS A 24 -1.76 13.29 -4.22
C LYS A 24 -2.05 11.80 -4.48
N VAL A 25 -1.03 11.00 -4.78
CA VAL A 25 -1.20 9.55 -4.97
C VAL A 25 -1.27 8.80 -3.65
N HIS A 26 -0.59 9.30 -2.60
CA HIS A 26 -0.65 8.75 -1.24
C HIS A 26 -0.52 9.86 -0.19
N ARG A 27 -1.64 10.30 0.40
CA ARG A 27 -1.69 11.48 1.28
C ARG A 27 -1.29 11.19 2.74
N ALA A 28 -0.22 10.42 2.94
CA ALA A 28 0.40 10.22 4.25
C ALA A 28 1.92 10.00 4.13
N ASN A 29 2.67 10.65 5.02
CA ASN A 29 4.14 10.55 5.02
C ASN A 29 4.68 9.26 5.65
N MET A 30 3.92 8.62 6.55
CA MET A 30 4.35 7.39 7.25
C MET A 30 3.39 6.23 7.03
N LYS A 31 2.09 6.44 7.24
CA LYS A 31 1.05 5.39 7.22
C LYS A 31 1.08 4.55 5.93
N GLY A 32 1.11 3.22 6.05
CA GLY A 32 1.05 2.31 4.91
C GLY A 32 -0.27 2.43 4.12
N ILE A 33 -1.38 2.60 4.82
CA ILE A 33 -2.73 2.69 4.25
C ILE A 33 -3.30 4.10 4.47
N VAL A 34 -3.95 4.66 3.45
CA VAL A 34 -4.75 5.90 3.53
C VAL A 34 -6.18 5.59 3.10
N GLY A 35 -7.16 5.95 3.93
CA GLY A 35 -8.58 5.72 3.66
C GLY A 35 -9.47 6.31 4.74
N ASN A 36 -10.78 6.11 4.58
CA ASN A 36 -11.76 6.28 5.65
C ASN A 36 -12.72 5.08 5.71
N VAL A 37 -13.39 4.91 6.84
CA VAL A 37 -14.24 3.74 7.10
C VAL A 37 -15.54 3.71 6.30
N HIS A 38 -15.96 4.82 5.70
CA HIS A 38 -17.19 4.94 4.94
C HIS A 38 -16.98 4.61 3.46
N GLU A 39 -15.88 5.07 2.87
CA GLU A 39 -15.58 4.92 1.45
C GLU A 39 -14.58 3.80 1.15
N GLY A 40 -13.72 3.46 2.12
CA GLY A 40 -12.64 2.50 1.99
C GLY A 40 -11.24 3.13 1.94
N ALA A 41 -10.26 2.27 1.70
CA ALA A 41 -8.89 2.61 1.38
C ALA A 41 -8.80 3.25 -0.01
N PHE A 42 -7.98 4.28 -0.11
CA PHE A 42 -7.70 4.99 -1.35
C PHE A 42 -6.33 4.63 -1.93
N SER A 43 -5.35 4.38 -1.06
CA SER A 43 -3.99 4.05 -1.47
C SER A 43 -3.23 3.28 -0.40
N ILE A 44 -2.31 2.41 -0.85
CA ILE A 44 -1.38 1.66 -0.01
C ILE A 44 0.07 1.85 -0.49
N VAL A 45 1.01 1.62 0.42
CA VAL A 45 2.44 1.60 0.14
C VAL A 45 3.01 0.24 0.48
N VAL A 46 3.63 -0.41 -0.51
CA VAL A 46 4.41 -1.64 -0.37
C VAL A 46 5.88 -1.25 -0.36
N ASN A 47 6.56 -1.47 0.76
CA ASN A 47 7.96 -1.05 0.92
C ASN A 47 8.63 -1.87 2.04
N ASP A 48 8.41 -3.18 2.04
CA ASP A 48 9.03 -4.15 2.98
C ASP A 48 8.83 -3.72 4.44
N GLY A 49 7.57 -3.47 4.80
CA GLY A 49 7.18 -2.96 6.12
C GLY A 49 6.91 -4.07 7.12
N TYR A 50 6.51 -5.25 6.64
CA TYR A 50 6.15 -6.41 7.42
C TYR A 50 6.80 -7.65 6.81
N GLU A 51 7.34 -8.52 7.66
CA GLU A 51 8.00 -9.77 7.24
C GLU A 51 7.05 -10.72 6.49
N ASP A 52 5.75 -10.59 6.73
CA ASP A 52 4.69 -11.40 6.13
C ASP A 52 4.15 -10.83 4.80
N ASP A 53 4.62 -9.66 4.34
CA ASP A 53 4.21 -9.12 3.04
C ASP A 53 4.74 -9.99 1.90
N VAL A 54 3.87 -10.43 0.99
CA VAL A 54 4.27 -11.17 -0.23
C VAL A 54 3.84 -10.41 -1.48
N ASP A 55 4.81 -9.97 -2.28
CA ASP A 55 4.57 -9.28 -3.55
C ASP A 55 4.91 -10.19 -4.75
N GLU A 56 3.90 -10.44 -5.59
CA GLU A 56 3.98 -11.22 -6.84
C GLU A 56 3.73 -10.34 -8.08
N GLY A 57 3.81 -9.01 -7.94
CA GLY A 57 3.62 -8.04 -9.02
C GLY A 57 2.15 -7.73 -9.25
N ASP A 58 1.42 -8.66 -9.86
CA ASP A 58 -0.02 -8.51 -10.12
C ASP A 58 -0.87 -8.83 -8.89
N VAL A 59 -0.32 -9.61 -7.94
CA VAL A 59 -0.96 -9.98 -6.68
C VAL A 59 -0.07 -9.55 -5.52
N ILE A 60 -0.69 -8.96 -4.50
CA ILE A 60 -0.02 -8.51 -3.28
C ILE A 60 -0.79 -9.07 -2.08
N TRP A 61 -0.12 -9.87 -1.27
CA TRP A 61 -0.59 -10.26 0.05
C TRP A 61 -0.07 -9.22 1.04
N TYR A 62 -0.95 -8.27 1.39
CA TYR A 62 -0.60 -7.08 2.16
C TYR A 62 -1.01 -7.24 3.62
N THR A 63 -0.05 -7.12 4.53
CA THR A 63 -0.30 -7.16 5.97
C THR A 63 -0.88 -5.83 6.44
N GLY A 64 -1.93 -5.91 7.27
CA GLY A 64 -2.60 -4.74 7.83
C GLY A 64 -1.67 -3.91 8.73
N ALA A 65 -2.14 -2.72 9.10
CA ALA A 65 -1.48 -1.90 10.10
C ALA A 65 -1.90 -2.30 11.52
N GLY A 66 -0.96 -2.39 12.45
CA GLY A 66 -1.21 -2.77 13.85
C GLY A 66 -0.16 -3.76 14.33
N GLY A 67 -0.34 -4.34 15.51
CA GLY A 67 0.53 -5.41 16.00
C GLY A 67 1.91 -4.98 16.52
N GLN A 68 2.41 -3.81 16.14
CA GLN A 68 3.70 -3.25 16.54
C GLN A 68 3.55 -2.14 17.60
N GLU A 69 4.53 -1.97 18.50
CA GLU A 69 4.55 -0.84 19.47
C GLU A 69 4.55 0.52 18.77
N ASN A 70 5.17 0.59 17.59
CA ASN A 70 5.10 1.77 16.73
C ASN A 70 3.76 1.80 15.97
N ARG A 71 2.82 2.62 16.47
CA ARG A 71 1.50 2.85 15.86
C ARG A 71 1.55 3.42 14.42
N PHE A 72 2.72 3.80 13.94
CA PHE A 72 2.93 4.38 12.61
C PHE A 72 3.49 3.40 11.58
N GLY A 73 3.74 2.14 11.97
CA GLY A 73 4.40 1.13 11.14
C GLY A 73 5.92 1.28 11.15
N GLY A 74 6.63 0.16 11.16
CA GLY A 74 8.09 0.07 11.11
C GLY A 74 8.54 -1.39 10.96
N SER A 75 9.85 -1.62 10.82
CA SER A 75 10.42 -2.98 10.74
C SER A 75 10.51 -3.67 12.12
N GLU A 76 9.67 -3.26 13.07
CA GLU A 76 9.66 -3.82 14.43
C GLU A 76 8.88 -5.14 14.45
N PRO A 77 9.26 -6.12 15.28
CA PRO A 77 8.53 -7.39 15.37
C PRO A 77 7.07 -7.18 15.75
N GLN A 78 6.19 -8.00 15.19
CA GLN A 78 4.79 -8.04 15.60
C GLN A 78 4.69 -8.58 17.04
N LYS A 79 4.18 -7.77 17.97
CA LYS A 79 4.02 -8.11 19.39
C LYS A 79 2.60 -8.50 19.77
N THR A 80 1.60 -8.15 18.96
CA THR A 80 0.17 -8.41 19.23
C THR A 80 -0.57 -8.80 17.95
N HIS A 81 -1.68 -9.54 18.09
CA HIS A 81 -2.56 -9.86 16.96
C HIS A 81 -3.13 -8.57 16.36
N GLN A 82 -3.05 -8.45 15.04
CA GLN A 82 -3.72 -7.37 14.32
C GLN A 82 -5.23 -7.61 14.35
N ASP A 83 -6.02 -6.55 14.52
CA ASP A 83 -7.47 -6.63 14.46
C ASP A 83 -8.06 -5.60 13.50
N PHE A 84 -9.34 -5.81 13.18
CA PHE A 84 -10.17 -4.83 12.47
C PHE A 84 -10.69 -3.73 13.41
N GLY A 85 -10.24 -3.65 14.66
CA GLY A 85 -10.39 -2.45 15.48
C GLY A 85 -9.52 -1.31 14.96
N HIS A 86 -8.39 -1.63 14.31
CA HIS A 86 -7.54 -0.64 13.68
C HIS A 86 -8.21 -0.03 12.42
N VAL A 87 -8.41 1.29 12.45
CA VAL A 87 -9.17 2.04 11.43
C VAL A 87 -8.67 1.76 10.01
N SER A 88 -7.36 1.68 9.81
CA SER A 88 -6.77 1.42 8.49
C SER A 88 -7.15 0.05 7.92
N ASN A 89 -7.22 -0.99 8.74
CA ASN A 89 -7.53 -2.35 8.28
C ASN A 89 -9.00 -2.46 7.87
N ARG A 90 -9.89 -1.78 8.62
CA ARG A 90 -11.30 -1.64 8.27
C ARG A 90 -11.49 -0.97 6.91
N THR A 91 -10.62 -0.04 6.54
CA THR A 91 -10.74 0.63 5.24
C THR A 91 -10.46 -0.33 4.08
N LEU A 92 -9.48 -1.23 4.19
CA LEU A 92 -9.25 -2.27 3.17
C LEU A 92 -10.39 -3.30 3.13
N LEU A 93 -10.90 -3.71 4.30
CA LEU A 93 -12.10 -4.56 4.37
C LEU A 93 -13.30 -3.89 3.68
N ARG A 94 -13.44 -2.57 3.78
CA ARG A 94 -14.51 -1.84 3.09
C ARG A 94 -14.36 -1.90 1.57
N ASN A 95 -13.15 -1.93 1.00
CA ASN A 95 -12.95 -2.06 -0.45
C ASN A 95 -13.45 -3.38 -1.02
N THR A 96 -13.46 -4.48 -0.24
CA THR A 96 -14.04 -5.75 -0.71
C THR A 96 -15.55 -5.62 -0.96
N GLN A 97 -16.21 -4.72 -0.21
CA GLN A 97 -17.63 -4.42 -0.31
C GLN A 97 -17.92 -3.34 -1.36
N THR A 98 -17.14 -2.24 -1.37
CA THR A 98 -17.39 -1.10 -2.27
C THR A 98 -16.86 -1.32 -3.67
N ARG A 99 -15.91 -2.25 -3.86
CA ARG A 99 -15.18 -2.47 -5.12
C ARG A 99 -14.45 -1.22 -5.62
N HIS A 100 -14.19 -0.27 -4.74
CA HIS A 100 -13.35 0.88 -5.09
C HIS A 100 -11.90 0.43 -5.26
N PRO A 101 -11.23 0.83 -6.36
CA PRO A 101 -9.84 0.45 -6.57
C PRO A 101 -8.91 1.22 -5.62
N VAL A 102 -7.80 0.58 -5.27
CA VAL A 102 -6.76 1.13 -4.40
C VAL A 102 -5.53 1.47 -5.24
N ARG A 103 -4.99 2.67 -5.07
CA ARG A 103 -3.70 3.04 -5.68
C ARG A 103 -2.56 2.32 -4.97
N VAL A 104 -1.70 1.64 -5.71
CA VAL A 104 -0.50 0.98 -5.18
C VAL A 104 0.73 1.80 -5.47
N ILE A 105 1.53 2.04 -4.43
CA ILE A 105 2.82 2.70 -4.52
C ILE A 105 3.88 1.73 -4.00
N ARG A 106 4.81 1.31 -4.86
CA ARG A 106 5.96 0.49 -4.45
C ARG A 106 7.15 1.37 -4.09
N GLY A 107 7.78 1.07 -2.97
CA GLY A 107 9.02 1.70 -2.54
C GLY A 107 10.23 0.79 -2.76
N SER A 108 11.43 1.37 -2.75
CA SER A 108 12.65 0.65 -3.11
C SER A 108 13.13 -0.43 -2.15
N LYS A 109 12.45 -0.64 -1.02
CA LYS A 109 12.75 -1.79 -0.14
C LYS A 109 12.08 -3.08 -0.61
N ASP A 110 11.03 -2.99 -1.42
CA ASP A 110 10.55 -4.17 -2.15
C ASP A 110 11.52 -4.45 -3.31
N PHE A 111 12.51 -5.31 -3.06
CA PHE A 111 13.60 -5.55 -4.00
C PHE A 111 13.16 -6.29 -5.27
N LYS A 112 12.04 -7.02 -5.23
CA LYS A 112 11.60 -7.85 -6.36
C LYS A 112 10.77 -7.05 -7.34
N TRP A 113 9.79 -6.27 -6.86
CA TRP A 113 8.86 -5.54 -7.72
C TRP A 113 8.96 -4.03 -7.59
N GLY A 114 9.63 -3.52 -6.56
CA GLY A 114 9.82 -2.10 -6.34
C GLY A 114 10.84 -1.45 -7.28
N PRO A 115 10.89 -0.11 -7.29
CA PRO A 115 11.90 0.63 -8.04
C PRO A 115 13.28 0.49 -7.39
N PHE A 116 14.35 0.59 -8.19
CA PHE A 116 15.74 0.62 -7.67
C PHE A 116 15.96 1.69 -6.59
N ARG A 117 15.26 2.83 -6.68
CA ARG A 117 15.29 3.90 -5.69
C ARG A 117 13.96 4.63 -5.61
N GLY A 118 13.62 5.08 -4.40
CA GLY A 118 12.46 5.95 -4.16
C GLY A 118 11.14 5.21 -4.21
N TYR A 119 10.13 5.86 -4.80
CA TYR A 119 8.77 5.32 -4.89
C TYR A 119 8.25 5.40 -6.33
N ARG A 120 7.43 4.41 -6.71
CA ARG A 120 6.78 4.32 -8.02
C ARG A 120 5.30 4.06 -7.83
N TYR A 121 4.46 4.74 -8.61
CA TYR A 121 3.05 4.42 -8.68
C TYR A 121 2.83 3.31 -9.70
N ASP A 122 2.20 2.23 -9.25
CA ASP A 122 2.08 0.98 -10.00
C ASP A 122 0.63 0.70 -10.44
N GLY A 123 -0.24 1.69 -10.27
CA GLY A 123 -1.60 1.62 -10.79
C GLY A 123 -2.65 1.33 -9.73
N LEU A 124 -3.80 0.89 -10.22
CA LEU A 124 -4.99 0.58 -9.45
C LEU A 124 -5.10 -0.93 -9.27
N TYR A 125 -5.40 -1.35 -8.05
CA TYR A 125 -5.59 -2.74 -7.66
C TYR A 125 -6.96 -2.92 -6.99
N ASP A 126 -7.55 -4.09 -7.18
CA ASP A 126 -8.78 -4.49 -6.49
C ASP A 126 -8.44 -5.25 -5.20
N VAL A 127 -9.18 -4.96 -4.13
CA VAL A 127 -9.09 -5.76 -2.89
C VAL A 127 -10.07 -6.93 -3.02
N THR A 128 -9.52 -8.12 -3.30
CA THR A 128 -10.32 -9.32 -3.63
C THR A 128 -10.63 -10.17 -2.40
N ASN A 129 -9.73 -10.21 -1.42
CA ASN A 129 -9.89 -10.98 -0.21
C ASN A 129 -9.22 -10.28 0.97
N VAL A 130 -9.78 -10.47 2.16
CA VAL A 130 -9.24 -9.97 3.42
C VAL A 130 -9.39 -11.10 4.43
N SER A 131 -8.28 -11.70 4.84
CA SER A 131 -8.24 -12.76 5.84
C SER A 131 -8.23 -12.17 7.24
N THR A 132 -9.03 -12.76 8.13
CA THR A 132 -9.07 -12.50 9.58
C THR A 132 -8.21 -13.49 10.34
#